data_AF-A0A812CYZ4-F1
#
_entry.id   AF-A0A812CYZ4-F1
#
_cell.length_a   1.000
_cell.length_b   1.000
_cell.length_c   1.000
_cell.angle_alpha   90.00
_cell.angle_beta   90.00
_cell.angle_gamma   90.00
#
_symmetry.space_group_name_H-M   'P 1'
#
loop_
_entity.id
_entity.type
_entity.pdbx_description
1 polymer ?
#
loop_
_entity_poly.entity_id
_entity_poly.type
_entity_poly.pdbx_seq_one_letter_code
_entity_poly.pdbx_strand_id
1 'polypeptide(L)'
;MELPVIVHELRTLYEEYKKRLTDKEPATVVYCNGFCSILQKFLDKHNGSYEEYVFSLCIFLCHYAASYGELAIDNAKEKICQQLFRLCIKAVLDVKWKELSEDNTCRQKFRETVDAVHTQLERFDFYQFQLIKTLMETHWDHPTLSRIMAGADDLEEQEGNIILIH
;
A
#
# COMPACT_ATOMS: atom_id res chain seq x y z
N MET A 1 -15.58 -7.37 6.52
CA MET A 1 -15.43 -8.53 5.60
C MET A 1 -14.35 -9.43 6.19
N GLU A 2 -14.54 -10.75 6.21
CA GLU A 2 -13.59 -11.67 6.86
C GLU A 2 -12.34 -11.91 5.99
N LEU A 3 -11.17 -12.08 6.64
CA LEU A 3 -9.87 -12.29 5.97
C LEU A 3 -9.86 -13.44 4.94
N PRO A 4 -10.44 -14.63 5.21
CA PRO A 4 -10.43 -15.72 4.24
C PRO A 4 -11.17 -15.37 2.94
N VAL A 5 -12.24 -14.57 3.05
CA VAL A 5 -13.01 -14.09 1.89
C VAL A 5 -12.16 -13.15 1.04
N ILE A 6 -11.45 -12.20 1.66
CA ILE A 6 -10.54 -11.28 0.96
C ILE A 6 -9.47 -12.05 0.18
N VAL A 7 -8.83 -13.01 0.85
CA VAL A 7 -7.78 -13.84 0.23
C VAL A 7 -8.33 -14.63 -0.96
N HIS A 8 -9.54 -15.19 -0.81
CA HIS A 8 -10.17 -15.93 -1.88
C HIS A 8 -10.52 -15.03 -3.07
N GLU A 9 -11.16 -13.88 -2.85
CA GLU A 9 -11.54 -12.95 -3.93
C GLU A 9 -10.30 -12.44 -4.69
N LEU A 10 -9.23 -12.05 -3.98
CA LEU A 10 -7.98 -11.59 -4.60
C LEU A 10 -7.31 -12.71 -5.43
N ARG A 11 -7.25 -13.94 -4.90
CA ARG A 11 -6.70 -15.08 -5.65
C ARG A 11 -7.51 -15.37 -6.90
N THR A 12 -8.83 -15.43 -6.79
CA THR A 12 -9.72 -15.68 -7.93
C THR A 12 -9.55 -14.61 -9.00
N LEU A 13 -9.51 -13.33 -8.61
CA LEU A 13 -9.27 -12.21 -9.51
C LEU A 13 -7.93 -12.36 -10.26
N TYR A 14 -6.87 -12.79 -9.57
CA TYR A 14 -5.57 -12.99 -10.19
C TYR A 14 -5.54 -14.19 -11.15
N GLU A 15 -6.19 -15.29 -10.80
CA GLU A 15 -6.32 -16.45 -11.68
C GLU A 15 -7.15 -16.12 -12.93
N GLU A 16 -8.17 -15.26 -12.80
CA GLU A 16 -8.92 -14.75 -13.95
C GLU A 16 -8.07 -13.86 -14.86
N TYR A 17 -7.23 -13.00 -14.28
CA TYR A 17 -6.25 -12.22 -15.04
C TYR A 17 -5.31 -13.13 -15.85
N LYS A 18 -4.75 -14.16 -15.21
CA LYS A 18 -3.85 -15.14 -15.86
C LYS A 18 -4.48 -15.95 -16.97
N LYS A 19 -5.81 -16.04 -17.06
CA LYS A 19 -6.49 -16.69 -18.18
C LYS A 19 -6.61 -15.79 -19.41
N ARG A 20 -6.41 -14.47 -19.27
CA ARG A 20 -6.61 -13.45 -20.32
C ARG A 20 -5.29 -12.94 -20.90
N LEU A 21 -4.25 -13.78 -20.94
CA LEU A 21 -2.88 -13.39 -21.32
C LEU A 21 -2.71 -12.86 -22.75
N THR A 22 -3.69 -13.03 -23.63
CA THR A 22 -3.64 -12.57 -25.02
C THR A 22 -3.77 -11.05 -25.16
N ASP A 23 -4.49 -10.38 -24.24
CA ASP A 23 -4.69 -8.92 -24.23
C ASP A 23 -4.37 -8.35 -22.84
N LYS A 24 -3.08 -8.17 -22.56
CA LYS A 24 -2.59 -7.82 -21.21
C LYS A 24 -3.11 -6.48 -20.69
N GLU A 25 -3.19 -5.45 -21.51
CA GLU A 25 -3.65 -4.11 -21.09
C GLU A 25 -5.12 -4.12 -20.63
N PRO A 26 -6.11 -4.56 -21.45
CA PRO A 26 -7.49 -4.71 -20.99
C PRO A 26 -7.63 -5.63 -19.77
N ALA A 27 -6.86 -6.72 -19.72
CA ALA A 27 -6.87 -7.62 -18.58
C ALA A 27 -6.37 -6.94 -17.29
N THR A 28 -5.32 -6.11 -17.39
CA THR A 28 -4.79 -5.33 -16.27
C THR A 28 -5.82 -4.32 -15.77
N VAL A 29 -6.52 -3.61 -16.66
CA VAL A 29 -7.58 -2.67 -16.25
C VAL A 29 -8.69 -3.39 -15.48
N VAL A 30 -9.13 -4.55 -15.97
CA VAL A 30 -10.16 -5.36 -15.30
C VAL A 30 -9.66 -5.85 -13.94
N TYR A 31 -8.43 -6.35 -13.86
CA TYR A 31 -7.80 -6.75 -12.60
C TYR A 31 -7.76 -5.58 -11.61
N CYS A 32 -7.27 -4.42 -12.04
CA CYS A 32 -7.15 -3.25 -11.17
C CYS A 32 -8.52 -2.78 -10.65
N ASN A 33 -9.54 -2.73 -11.50
CA ASN A 33 -10.90 -2.39 -11.08
C ASN A 33 -11.48 -3.40 -10.09
N GLY A 34 -11.25 -4.70 -10.32
CA GLY A 34 -11.64 -5.76 -9.39
C GLY A 34 -10.95 -5.61 -8.04
N PHE A 35 -9.65 -5.35 -8.03
CA PHE A 35 -8.86 -5.14 -6.82
C PHE A 35 -9.40 -3.95 -6.02
N CYS A 36 -9.62 -2.82 -6.67
CA CYS A 36 -10.21 -1.63 -6.05
C CYS A 36 -11.60 -1.92 -5.48
N SER A 37 -12.43 -2.71 -6.16
CA SER A 37 -13.75 -3.10 -5.66
C SER A 37 -13.65 -3.95 -4.38
N ILE A 38 -12.75 -4.94 -4.35
CA ILE A 38 -12.52 -5.77 -3.16
C ILE A 38 -12.00 -4.92 -2.00
N LEU A 39 -11.04 -4.02 -2.27
CA LEU A 39 -10.51 -3.09 -1.29
C LEU A 39 -11.60 -2.17 -0.74
N GLN A 40 -12.46 -1.60 -1.59
CA GLN A 40 -13.56 -0.74 -1.16
C GLN A 40 -14.57 -1.51 -0.30
N LYS A 41 -14.98 -2.72 -0.71
CA LYS A 41 -15.84 -3.59 0.10
C LYS A 41 -15.24 -3.90 1.47
N PHE A 42 -13.92 -4.05 1.55
CA PHE A 42 -13.22 -4.22 2.81
C PHE A 42 -13.35 -2.96 3.67
N LEU A 43 -13.03 -1.79 3.13
CA LEU A 43 -13.10 -0.51 3.84
C LEU A 43 -14.52 -0.19 4.33
N ASP A 44 -15.54 -0.44 3.51
CA ASP A 44 -16.95 -0.16 3.84
C ASP A 44 -17.51 -1.09 4.93
N LYS A 45 -16.99 -2.32 5.00
CA LYS A 45 -17.48 -3.38 5.91
C LYS A 45 -16.49 -3.69 7.03
N HIS A 46 -15.46 -2.87 7.22
CA HIS A 46 -14.53 -3.08 8.32
C HIS A 46 -15.18 -2.61 9.61
N ASN A 47 -15.71 -3.56 10.37
CA ASN A 47 -16.22 -3.38 11.74
C ASN A 47 -15.34 -4.12 12.76
N GLY A 48 -14.16 -4.57 12.32
CA GLY A 48 -13.26 -5.44 13.07
C GLY A 48 -12.35 -4.68 14.03
N SER A 49 -11.44 -5.41 14.66
CA SER A 49 -10.40 -4.79 15.50
C SER A 49 -9.41 -3.97 14.64
N TYR A 50 -8.66 -3.08 15.28
CA TYR A 50 -7.59 -2.34 14.60
C TYR A 50 -6.50 -3.28 14.07
N GLU A 51 -6.16 -4.35 14.80
CA GLU A 51 -5.20 -5.36 14.34
C GLU A 51 -5.72 -6.08 13.08
N GLU A 52 -7.00 -6.45 13.04
CA GLU A 52 -7.60 -7.06 11.84
C GLU A 52 -7.56 -6.13 10.63
N TYR A 53 -7.75 -4.82 10.84
CA TYR A 53 -7.59 -3.82 9.79
C TYR A 53 -6.17 -3.85 9.22
N VAL A 54 -5.17 -3.76 10.09
CA VAL A 54 -3.75 -3.76 9.71
C VAL A 54 -3.35 -5.08 9.05
N PHE A 55 -3.76 -6.23 9.58
CA PHE A 55 -3.51 -7.53 8.96
C PHE A 55 -4.13 -7.65 7.58
N SER A 56 -5.34 -7.11 7.39
CA SER A 56 -5.97 -7.07 6.07
C SER A 56 -5.15 -6.23 5.09
N LEU A 57 -4.62 -5.07 5.53
CA LEU A 57 -3.72 -4.26 4.71
C LEU A 57 -2.47 -5.04 4.29
N CYS A 58 -1.87 -5.84 5.19
CA CYS A 58 -0.75 -6.73 4.81
C CYS A 58 -1.12 -7.65 3.63
N ILE A 59 -2.32 -8.23 3.65
CA ILE A 59 -2.78 -9.14 2.59
C ILE A 59 -2.90 -8.40 1.26
N PHE A 60 -3.54 -7.23 1.25
CA PHE A 60 -3.65 -6.42 0.04
C PHE A 60 -2.29 -6.02 -0.52
N LEU A 61 -1.36 -5.59 0.36
CA LEU A 61 0.00 -5.22 -0.02
C LEU A 61 0.76 -6.40 -0.64
N CYS A 62 0.81 -7.53 0.05
CA CYS A 62 1.50 -8.73 -0.44
C CYS A 62 0.93 -9.19 -1.79
N HIS A 63 -0.40 -9.19 -1.92
CA HIS A 63 -1.03 -9.61 -3.16
C HIS A 63 -0.72 -8.65 -4.32
N TYR A 64 -0.80 -7.35 -4.08
CA TYR A 64 -0.50 -6.34 -5.08
C TYR A 64 0.97 -6.36 -5.49
N ALA A 65 1.90 -6.44 -4.54
CA ALA A 65 3.34 -6.50 -4.84
C ALA A 65 3.67 -7.74 -5.67
N ALA A 66 3.09 -8.90 -5.33
CA ALA A 66 3.27 -10.14 -6.06
C ALA A 66 2.74 -10.08 -7.51
N SER A 67 1.63 -9.39 -7.76
CA SER A 67 1.06 -9.25 -9.10
C SER A 67 1.70 -8.12 -9.93
N TYR A 68 2.31 -7.12 -9.28
CA TYR A 68 2.78 -5.88 -9.92
C TYR A 68 3.59 -6.10 -11.19
N GLY A 69 4.60 -6.96 -11.14
CA GLY A 69 5.50 -7.20 -12.28
C GLY A 69 4.88 -7.98 -13.44
N GLU A 70 3.74 -8.63 -13.22
CA GLU A 70 3.02 -9.36 -14.28
C GLU A 70 2.04 -8.44 -15.04
N LEU A 71 1.58 -7.35 -14.41
CA LEU A 71 0.62 -6.41 -14.98
C LEU A 71 1.24 -5.56 -16.10
N ALA A 72 0.43 -5.16 -17.08
CA ALA A 72 0.82 -4.17 -18.07
C ALA A 72 1.07 -2.80 -17.42
N ILE A 73 1.86 -1.95 -18.07
CA ILE A 73 2.05 -0.57 -17.64
C ILE A 73 0.72 0.18 -17.86
N ASP A 74 0.04 0.54 -16.77
CA ASP A 74 -1.25 1.20 -16.82
C ASP A 74 -1.46 2.10 -15.58
N ASN A 75 -2.11 3.25 -15.76
CA ASN A 75 -2.36 4.22 -14.69
C ASN A 75 -3.19 3.63 -13.52
N ALA A 76 -4.03 2.62 -13.78
CA ALA A 76 -4.80 1.96 -12.73
C ALA A 76 -3.91 1.17 -11.76
N LYS A 77 -2.75 0.65 -12.22
CA LYS A 77 -1.79 0.01 -11.32
C LYS A 77 -1.26 1.04 -10.31
N GLU A 78 -0.88 2.22 -10.77
CA GLU A 78 -0.29 3.27 -9.93
C GLU A 78 -1.30 3.80 -8.92
N LYS A 79 -2.57 3.96 -9.34
CA LYS A 79 -3.66 4.34 -8.44
C LYS A 79 -3.83 3.37 -7.27
N ILE A 80 -3.72 2.07 -7.51
CA ILE A 80 -3.76 1.07 -6.42
C ILE A 80 -2.57 1.24 -5.49
N CYS A 81 -1.36 1.40 -6.04
CA CYS A 81 -0.15 1.62 -5.25
C CYS A 81 -0.31 2.82 -4.32
N GLN A 82 -0.73 3.97 -4.87
CA GLN A 82 -0.96 5.20 -4.12
C GLN A 82 -2.08 5.05 -3.06
N GLN A 83 -3.16 4.34 -3.39
CA GLN A 83 -4.24 4.10 -2.44
C GLN A 83 -3.78 3.23 -1.27
N LEU A 84 -3.07 2.13 -1.54
CA LEU A 84 -2.51 1.26 -0.52
C LEU A 84 -1.49 2.00 0.35
N PHE A 85 -0.62 2.80 -0.27
CA PHE A 85 0.32 3.67 0.43
C PHE A 85 -0.38 4.63 1.41
N ARG A 86 -1.41 5.34 0.96
CA ARG A 86 -2.21 6.25 1.80
C ARG A 86 -2.89 5.53 2.97
N LEU A 87 -3.44 4.33 2.73
CA LEU A 87 -4.05 3.52 3.79
C LEU A 87 -3.01 3.07 4.83
N CYS A 88 -1.81 2.70 4.39
CA CYS A 88 -0.74 2.30 5.28
C CYS A 88 -0.23 3.47 6.13
N ILE A 89 -0.05 4.66 5.54
CA ILE A 89 0.26 5.87 6.30
C ILE A 89 -0.84 6.11 7.33
N LYS A 90 -2.11 6.10 6.92
CA LYS A 90 -3.23 6.33 7.84
C LYS A 90 -3.24 5.32 8.99
N ALA A 91 -2.91 4.06 8.72
CA ALA A 91 -2.78 3.05 9.76
C ALA A 91 -1.68 3.43 10.77
N VAL A 92 -0.47 3.71 10.30
CA VAL A 92 0.67 4.05 11.17
C VAL A 92 0.45 5.36 11.92
N LEU A 93 -0.25 6.33 11.34
CA LEU A 93 -0.60 7.59 12.01
C LEU A 93 -1.84 7.49 12.90
N ASP A 94 -2.50 6.34 13.02
CA ASP A 94 -3.59 6.18 13.96
C ASP A 94 -3.04 6.11 15.39
N VAL A 95 -3.72 6.74 16.36
CA VAL A 95 -3.32 6.69 17.78
C VAL A 95 -3.23 5.24 18.29
N LYS A 96 -4.08 4.35 17.76
CA LYS A 96 -4.08 2.93 18.11
C LYS A 96 -2.80 2.21 17.72
N TRP A 97 -2.07 2.68 16.70
CA TRP A 97 -0.76 2.11 16.35
C TRP A 97 0.24 2.28 17.49
N LYS A 98 0.26 3.46 18.14
CA LYS A 98 1.14 3.76 19.28
C LYS A 98 0.81 2.93 20.52
N GLU A 99 -0.46 2.58 20.68
CA GLU A 99 -0.94 1.76 21.79
C GLU A 99 -0.50 0.29 21.65
N LEU A 100 -0.11 -0.15 20.45
CA LEU A 100 0.48 -1.47 20.24
C LEU A 100 1.90 -1.53 20.82
N SER A 101 2.14 -2.52 21.67
CA SER A 101 3.50 -2.82 22.17
C SER A 101 4.46 -3.12 21.02
N GLU A 102 5.75 -2.91 21.24
CA GLU A 102 6.78 -3.23 20.23
C GLU A 102 6.85 -4.74 19.91
N ASP A 103 6.53 -5.57 20.90
CA ASP A 103 6.43 -7.03 20.76
C ASP A 103 5.10 -7.50 20.15
N ASN A 104 4.19 -6.57 19.80
CA ASN A 104 2.91 -6.93 19.23
C ASN A 104 3.09 -7.56 17.83
N THR A 105 2.53 -8.76 17.65
CA THR A 105 2.62 -9.51 16.39
C THR A 105 2.09 -8.75 15.19
N CYS A 106 0.99 -8.00 15.34
CA CYS A 106 0.42 -7.20 14.26
C CYS A 106 1.40 -6.10 13.82
N ARG A 107 2.01 -5.40 14.77
CA ARG A 107 3.01 -4.36 14.52
C ARG A 107 4.23 -4.92 13.79
N GLN A 108 4.77 -6.04 14.27
CA GLN A 108 5.92 -6.71 13.65
C GLN A 108 5.61 -7.19 12.23
N LYS A 109 4.47 -7.87 12.03
CA LYS A 109 4.06 -8.39 10.72
C LYS A 109 3.80 -7.29 9.70
N PHE A 110 3.23 -6.17 10.13
CA PHE A 110 3.02 -5.04 9.23
C PHE A 110 4.34 -4.40 8.82
N ARG A 111 5.30 -4.23 9.74
CA ARG A 111 6.65 -3.77 9.42
C ARG A 111 7.34 -4.70 8.41
N GLU A 112 7.38 -6.00 8.69
CA GLU A 112 7.95 -7.01 7.79
C GLU A 112 7.30 -6.98 6.40
N THR A 113 5.99 -6.79 6.35
CA THR A 113 5.23 -6.74 5.09
C THR A 113 5.58 -5.49 4.28
N VAL A 114 5.59 -4.31 4.91
CA VAL A 114 5.96 -3.06 4.25
C VAL A 114 7.39 -3.12 3.72
N ASP A 115 8.31 -3.72 4.48
CA ASP A 115 9.71 -3.90 4.07
C ASP A 115 9.85 -4.80 2.83
N ALA A 116 9.15 -5.94 2.84
CA ALA A 116 9.16 -6.87 1.72
C ALA A 116 8.54 -6.23 0.46
N VAL A 117 7.42 -5.52 0.63
CA VAL A 117 6.72 -4.83 -0.46
C VAL A 117 7.57 -3.70 -1.03
N HIS A 118 8.22 -2.90 -0.19
CA HIS A 118 9.15 -1.86 -0.63
C HIS A 118 10.27 -2.48 -1.48
N THR A 119 10.95 -3.51 -0.96
CA THR A 119 12.05 -4.19 -1.68
C THR A 119 11.60 -4.75 -3.04
N GLN A 120 10.36 -5.21 -3.14
CA GLN A 120 9.80 -5.73 -4.37
C GLN A 120 9.45 -4.62 -5.37
N LEU A 121 8.84 -3.54 -4.90
CA LEU A 121 8.37 -2.41 -5.72
C LEU A 121 9.49 -1.44 -6.11
N GLU A 122 10.58 -1.37 -5.32
CA GLU A 122 11.78 -0.57 -5.60
C GLU A 122 12.39 -0.91 -6.96
N ARG A 123 12.33 -2.19 -7.36
CA ARG A 123 12.80 -2.68 -8.67
C ARG A 123 12.04 -2.09 -9.87
N PHE A 124 10.93 -1.42 -9.59
CA PHE A 124 10.08 -0.74 -10.55
C PHE A 124 10.01 0.77 -10.28
N ASP A 125 11.00 1.32 -9.57
CA ASP A 125 11.14 2.73 -9.20
C ASP A 125 10.07 3.28 -8.22
N PHE A 126 9.42 2.40 -7.46
CA PHE A 126 8.46 2.79 -6.42
C PHE A 126 9.09 2.81 -5.02
N TYR A 127 9.66 3.97 -4.65
CA TYR A 127 10.39 4.15 -3.38
C TYR A 127 9.50 4.62 -2.21
N GLN A 128 8.23 4.98 -2.47
CA GLN A 128 7.36 5.65 -1.50
C GLN A 128 7.16 4.87 -0.20
N PHE A 129 7.14 3.53 -0.26
CA PHE A 129 6.93 2.69 0.93
C PHE A 129 8.02 2.81 2.00
N GLN A 130 9.22 3.29 1.66
CA GLN A 130 10.27 3.59 2.62
C GLN A 130 9.83 4.63 3.66
N LEU A 131 8.97 5.59 3.26
CA LEU A 131 8.45 6.62 4.17
C LEU A 131 7.59 6.01 5.29
N ILE A 132 6.83 4.96 5.00
CA ILE A 132 5.99 4.29 6.01
C ILE A 132 6.90 3.69 7.10
N LYS A 133 8.05 3.12 6.73
CA LYS A 133 9.02 2.58 7.69
C LYS A 133 9.51 3.65 8.65
N THR A 134 9.93 4.79 8.11
CA THR A 134 10.37 5.94 8.90
C THR A 134 9.28 6.38 9.88
N LEU A 135 8.02 6.43 9.43
CA LEU A 135 6.88 6.77 10.27
C LEU A 135 6.61 5.72 11.36
N MET A 136 6.84 4.42 11.12
CA MET A 136 6.67 3.41 12.19
C MET A 136 7.70 3.53 13.32
N GLU A 137 8.84 4.18 13.05
CA GLU A 137 9.94 4.38 14.00
C GLU A 137 9.86 5.73 14.72
N THR A 138 9.39 6.78 14.03
CA THR A 138 9.39 8.16 14.55
C THR A 138 8.01 8.78 14.72
N HIS A 139 6.96 8.09 14.27
CA HIS A 139 5.49 8.22 14.47
C HIS A 139 4.82 9.59 14.39
N TRP A 140 5.42 10.67 14.90
CA TRP A 140 4.84 12.01 15.02
C TRP A 140 5.83 13.16 14.90
N ASP A 141 7.10 12.96 15.26
CA ASP A 141 8.09 14.05 15.30
C ASP A 141 8.82 14.24 13.96
N HIS A 142 8.45 13.44 12.95
CA HIS A 142 9.09 13.50 11.65
C HIS A 142 8.56 14.70 10.84
N PRO A 143 9.39 15.64 10.36
CA PRO A 143 8.92 16.84 9.64
C PRO A 143 8.17 16.53 8.34
N THR A 144 8.39 15.36 7.74
CA THR A 144 7.64 14.88 6.56
C THR A 144 6.16 14.65 6.83
N LEU A 145 5.77 14.41 8.08
CA LEU A 145 4.40 14.15 8.48
C LEU A 145 3.52 15.41 8.33
N SER A 146 4.06 16.59 8.67
CA SER A 146 3.43 17.88 8.42
C SER A 146 3.20 18.12 6.92
N ARG A 147 4.11 17.66 6.05
CA ARG A 147 3.99 17.77 4.59
C ARG A 147 2.90 16.84 4.02
N ILE A 148 2.79 15.63 4.55
CA ILE A 148 1.76 14.67 4.14
C ILE A 148 0.37 15.11 4.63
N MET A 149 0.27 15.59 5.86
CA MET A 149 -0.99 16.07 6.45
C MET A 149 -1.48 17.39 5.86
N ALA A 150 -0.58 18.22 5.32
CA ALA A 150 -0.93 19.48 4.66
C ALA A 150 -1.67 19.28 3.31
N GLY A 151 -1.83 18.04 2.84
CA GLY A 151 -2.45 17.74 1.56
C GLY A 151 -1.42 17.89 0.43
N ALA A 152 -0.73 16.80 0.12
CA ALA A 152 0.21 16.75 -0.98
C ALA A 152 -0.52 16.74 -2.34
N ASP A 153 -0.99 17.92 -2.76
CA ASP A 153 -1.00 18.33 -4.17
C ASP A 153 0.31 19.09 -4.54
N ASP A 154 1.19 19.38 -3.57
CA ASP A 154 2.40 20.20 -3.74
C ASP A 154 3.74 19.41 -3.69
N LEU A 155 3.77 18.15 -4.17
CA LEU A 155 5.02 17.37 -4.25
C LEU A 155 5.75 17.50 -5.60
N GLU A 156 5.34 18.41 -6.49
CA GLU A 156 6.03 18.66 -7.77
C GLU A 156 7.12 19.74 -7.75
N GLU A 157 7.39 20.44 -6.64
CA GLU A 157 8.39 21.53 -6.64
C GLU A 157 9.39 21.51 -5.48
N GLN A 158 10.14 20.42 -5.25
CA GLN A 158 11.37 20.50 -4.41
C GLN A 158 12.57 19.66 -4.88
N GLU A 159 12.69 19.35 -6.17
CA GLU A 159 13.98 19.01 -6.79
C GLU A 159 14.51 20.21 -7.59
N GLY A 160 14.91 21.26 -6.87
CA GLY A 160 15.34 22.50 -7.50
C GLY A 160 16.09 23.43 -6.56
N ASN A 161 17.02 22.89 -5.75
CA ASN A 161 18.02 23.72 -5.09
C ASN A 161 19.24 22.89 -4.66
N ILE A 162 20.04 22.48 -5.64
CA ILE A 162 21.46 22.23 -5.39
C ILE A 162 22.14 23.60 -5.50
N ILE A 163 22.47 24.13 -4.33
CA ILE A 163 23.35 25.28 -4.12
C ILE A 163 24.73 24.92 -4.69
N LEU A 164 25.09 25.51 -5.83
CA LEU A 164 26.48 25.61 -6.28
C LEU A 164 27.15 26.74 -5.50
N ILE A 165 27.91 26.40 -4.47
CA ILE A 165 28.98 27.24 -3.93
C ILE A 165 30.24 26.36 -3.93
N HIS A 166 31.11 26.59 -4.91
CA HIS A 166 32.56 26.88 -4.82
C HIS A 166 33.12 26.94 -6.24
#